data_AF-A0AAW6Y897-F1
#
_entry.id   AF-A0AAW6Y897-F1
#
_cell.length_a   1.000
_cell.length_b   1.000
_cell.length_c   1.000
_cell.angle_alpha   90.00
_cell.angle_beta   90.00
_cell.angle_gamma   90.00
#
_symmetry.space_group_name_H-M   'P 1'
#
loop_
_entity.id
_entity.type
_entity.pdbx_description
1 polymer ?
#
loop_
_entity_poly.entity_id
_entity_poly.type
_entity_poly.pdbx_seq_one_letter_code
_entity_poly.pdbx_strand_id
1 'polypeptide(L)'
;WTLGKHRIICGDSTDPSTFEKLLGETKVNLVCTDAPYFVNLENASGKIKNDDLSDKEGYEFLMKVFTNFKNSMAADASIYEFYATMKARVFYDAFEDAGFKVAAGLIWKKPRAPLMRTDWKFNMEPIIYGWRKDGKHKWYGDQKQTAVFEFDGIKNSKEEGCGHPSSKPVPLIAYLIKQSTQTNSVVLDGFLGSASTLIACEQIGRVCFGVELEPKFIDVAVKRYMKFHDDKTEDVLLIRDGKQYSFKQAIKMMKEADDE
;
A
#
# COMPACT_ATOMS: atom_id res chain seq x y z
N TRP A 1 -0.91 -11.69 10.22
CA TRP A 1 -0.43 -12.85 9.46
C TRP A 1 1.05 -12.69 9.15
N THR A 2 1.78 -13.79 9.26
CA THR A 2 3.13 -13.94 8.68
C THR A 2 2.98 -14.82 7.46
N LEU A 3 3.54 -14.37 6.33
CA LEU A 3 3.47 -15.02 5.03
C LEU A 3 4.90 -15.18 4.53
N GLY A 4 5.55 -16.30 4.87
CA GLY A 4 6.99 -16.45 4.71
C GLY A 4 7.75 -15.35 5.45
N LYS A 5 8.49 -14.52 4.69
CA LYS A 5 9.21 -13.34 5.21
C LYS A 5 8.32 -12.11 5.41
N HIS A 6 7.13 -12.08 4.81
CA HIS A 6 6.22 -10.93 4.84
C HIS A 6 5.37 -10.93 6.11
N ARG A 7 4.89 -9.75 6.49
CA ARG A 7 3.97 -9.57 7.62
C ARG A 7 2.82 -8.67 7.19
N ILE A 8 1.58 -9.04 7.50
CA ILE A 8 0.42 -8.19 7.28
C ILE A 8 -0.46 -8.15 8.53
N ILE A 9 -1.10 -7.03 8.80
CA ILE A 9 -1.98 -6.84 9.96
C ILE A 9 -3.32 -6.24 9.52
N CYS A 10 -4.41 -6.81 10.04
CA CYS A 10 -5.71 -6.16 9.97
C CYS A 10 -5.71 -5.02 11.00
N GLY A 11 -5.66 -3.77 10.57
CA GLY A 11 -5.46 -2.64 11.48
C GLY A 11 -5.69 -1.28 10.85
N ASP A 12 -5.62 -0.24 11.67
CA ASP A 12 -5.84 1.15 11.28
C ASP A 12 -4.51 1.89 11.13
N SER A 13 -4.24 2.44 9.95
CA SER A 13 -3.02 3.21 9.66
C SER A 13 -2.95 4.56 10.38
N THR A 14 -4.05 5.02 10.99
CA THR A 14 -4.04 6.18 11.87
C THR A 14 -3.61 5.84 13.30
N ASP A 15 -3.64 4.56 13.70
CA ASP A 15 -3.27 4.10 15.05
C ASP A 15 -1.79 3.69 15.13
N PRO A 16 -0.96 4.37 15.94
CA PRO A 16 0.43 3.98 16.17
C PRO A 16 0.60 2.52 16.64
N SER A 17 -0.36 1.99 17.41
CA SER A 17 -0.29 0.62 17.95
C SER A 17 -0.28 -0.45 16.85
N THR A 18 -0.89 -0.14 15.69
CA THR A 18 -0.86 -1.01 14.50
C THR A 18 0.57 -1.21 14.01
N PHE A 19 1.36 -0.14 13.95
CA PHE A 19 2.75 -0.16 13.49
C PHE A 19 3.67 -0.80 14.51
N GLU A 20 3.47 -0.56 15.80
CA GLU A 20 4.21 -1.23 16.88
C GLU A 20 4.08 -2.75 16.79
N LYS A 21 2.84 -3.25 16.64
CA LYS A 21 2.55 -4.69 16.47
C LYS A 21 3.13 -5.26 15.18
N LEU A 22 3.03 -4.51 14.08
CA LEU A 22 3.48 -4.95 12.75
C LEU A 22 5.01 -4.96 12.62
N LEU A 23 5.70 -3.94 13.14
CA LEU A 23 7.12 -3.71 12.90
C LEU A 23 8.01 -4.18 14.05
N GLY A 24 7.51 -4.12 15.29
CA GLY A 24 8.37 -4.20 16.47
C GLY A 24 9.46 -3.13 16.40
N GLU A 25 10.73 -3.53 16.51
CA GLU A 25 11.88 -2.63 16.42
C GLU A 25 12.31 -2.33 14.97
N THR A 26 11.73 -3.01 13.98
CA THR A 26 12.14 -2.90 12.57
C THR A 26 11.83 -1.51 12.02
N LYS A 27 12.81 -0.90 11.34
CA LYS A 27 12.58 0.29 10.50
C LYS A 27 12.55 -0.09 9.02
N VAL A 28 11.59 0.44 8.28
CA VAL A 28 11.41 0.13 6.86
C VAL A 28 12.30 0.97 5.96
N ASN A 29 12.71 0.41 4.82
CA ASN A 29 13.59 1.05 3.85
C ASN A 29 12.82 1.83 2.77
N LEU A 30 11.52 1.56 2.63
CA LEU A 30 10.63 2.22 1.70
C LEU A 30 9.20 2.19 2.22
N VAL A 31 8.45 3.27 2.00
CA VAL A 31 6.98 3.25 2.01
C VAL A 31 6.49 3.36 0.56
N CYS A 32 5.65 2.45 0.12
CA CYS A 32 5.02 2.51 -1.20
C CYS A 32 3.54 2.22 -1.00
N THR A 33 2.71 3.26 -1.07
CA THR A 33 1.34 3.16 -0.55
C THR A 33 0.37 4.09 -1.29
N ASP A 34 -0.91 3.86 -1.06
CA ASP A 34 -2.04 4.41 -1.81
C ASP A 34 -3.19 4.72 -0.85
N ALA A 35 -3.09 5.82 -0.11
CA ALA A 35 -4.12 6.23 0.85
C ALA A 35 -5.46 6.53 0.14
N PRO A 36 -6.61 6.47 0.84
CA PRO A 36 -7.88 6.93 0.30
C PRO A 36 -7.77 8.37 -0.21
N TYR A 37 -8.36 8.63 -1.38
CA TYR A 37 -8.26 9.91 -2.08
C TYR A 37 -9.37 10.88 -1.71
N PHE A 38 -10.31 10.50 -0.85
CA PHE A 38 -11.40 11.37 -0.43
C PHE A 38 -12.27 11.85 -1.61
N VAL A 39 -12.45 10.97 -2.62
CA VAL A 39 -13.23 11.23 -3.85
C VAL A 39 -14.51 10.39 -3.94
N ASN A 40 -14.80 9.60 -2.91
CA ASN A 40 -15.95 8.72 -2.77
C ASN A 40 -16.09 7.76 -3.96
N LEU A 41 -14.99 7.05 -4.28
CA LEU A 41 -14.94 6.11 -5.38
C LEU A 41 -15.89 4.94 -5.14
N GLU A 42 -16.76 4.69 -6.13
CA GLU A 42 -17.65 3.54 -6.16
C GLU A 42 -17.59 2.88 -7.53
N ASN A 43 -17.38 1.57 -7.56
CA ASN A 43 -17.48 0.77 -8.77
C ASN A 43 -18.07 -0.61 -8.50
N ALA A 44 -18.06 -1.50 -9.50
CA ALA A 44 -18.65 -2.84 -9.37
C ALA A 44 -18.02 -3.72 -8.26
N SER A 45 -16.84 -3.34 -7.77
CA SER A 45 -16.14 -3.98 -6.65
C SER A 45 -16.45 -3.34 -5.28
N GLY A 46 -17.27 -2.28 -5.23
CA GLY A 46 -17.71 -1.62 -4.00
C GLY A 46 -17.10 -0.23 -3.80
N LYS A 47 -17.13 0.22 -2.53
CA LYS A 47 -16.59 1.50 -2.03
C LYS A 47 -15.30 1.29 -1.25
N ILE A 48 -14.52 2.35 -1.11
CA ILE A 48 -13.33 2.41 -0.25
C ILE A 48 -13.70 3.07 1.08
N LYS A 49 -13.33 2.45 2.20
CA LYS A 49 -13.59 3.00 3.53
C LYS A 49 -12.79 4.29 3.76
N ASN A 50 -13.43 5.29 4.36
CA ASN A 50 -12.88 6.64 4.61
C ASN A 50 -12.55 7.44 3.32
N ASP A 51 -13.07 7.04 2.16
CA ASP A 51 -12.84 7.76 0.90
C ASP A 51 -13.84 8.91 0.67
N ASP A 52 -14.69 9.23 1.64
CA ASP A 52 -15.71 10.29 1.57
C ASP A 52 -15.46 11.46 2.52
N LEU A 53 -14.29 11.49 3.18
CA LEU A 53 -13.91 12.55 4.11
C LEU A 53 -13.84 13.94 3.44
N SER A 54 -14.18 14.99 4.20
CA SER A 54 -13.95 16.37 3.77
C SER A 54 -12.45 16.69 3.69
N ASP A 55 -12.07 17.79 3.04
CA ASP A 55 -10.65 18.22 2.97
C ASP A 55 -10.01 18.38 4.36
N LYS A 56 -10.78 18.87 5.35
CA LYS A 56 -10.30 19.05 6.73
C LYS A 56 -10.07 17.71 7.41
N GLU A 57 -11.05 16.81 7.35
CA GLU A 57 -10.96 15.48 7.95
C GLU A 57 -9.88 14.64 7.25
N GLY A 58 -9.78 14.74 5.93
CA GLY A 58 -8.74 14.10 5.12
C GLY A 58 -7.34 14.58 5.49
N TYR A 59 -7.16 15.89 5.72
CA TYR A 59 -5.89 16.41 6.24
C TYR A 59 -5.55 15.83 7.62
N GLU A 60 -6.49 15.84 8.57
CA GLU A 60 -6.29 15.31 9.92
C GLU A 60 -6.00 13.79 9.91
N PHE A 61 -6.66 13.06 9.01
CA PHE A 61 -6.41 11.64 8.75
C PHE A 61 -5.01 11.42 8.22
N LEU A 62 -4.62 12.11 7.14
CA LEU A 62 -3.31 11.97 6.51
C LEU A 62 -2.18 12.39 7.46
N MET A 63 -2.38 13.40 8.30
CA MET A 63 -1.39 13.80 9.31
C MET A 63 -1.05 12.65 10.27
N LYS A 64 -2.05 11.89 10.75
CA LYS A 64 -1.82 10.71 11.60
C LYS A 64 -1.08 9.61 10.83
N VAL A 65 -1.54 9.31 9.62
CA VAL A 65 -0.97 8.28 8.74
C VAL A 65 0.49 8.57 8.39
N PHE A 66 0.77 9.76 7.87
CA PHE A 66 2.13 10.16 7.48
C PHE A 66 3.06 10.29 8.69
N THR A 67 2.56 10.70 9.85
CA THR A 67 3.35 10.67 11.10
C THR A 67 3.75 9.24 11.46
N ASN A 68 2.81 8.28 11.38
CA ASN A 68 3.09 6.87 11.63
C ASN A 68 4.07 6.28 10.61
N PHE A 69 3.94 6.63 9.33
CA PHE A 69 4.90 6.23 8.29
C PHE A 69 6.29 6.77 8.57
N LYS A 70 6.41 8.08 8.86
CA LYS A 70 7.69 8.70 9.20
C LYS A 70 8.33 7.98 10.36
N ASN A 71 7.59 7.74 11.44
CA ASN A 71 8.09 7.06 12.64
C ASN A 71 8.52 5.61 12.36
N SER A 72 7.93 4.96 11.37
CA SER A 72 8.24 3.58 10.95
C SER A 72 9.46 3.47 10.02
N MET A 73 9.84 4.57 9.36
CA MET A 73 10.90 4.61 8.36
C MET A 73 12.31 4.72 8.95
N ALA A 74 13.27 4.08 8.29
CA ALA A 74 14.69 4.40 8.46
C ALA A 74 14.98 5.83 7.99
N ALA A 75 16.02 6.46 8.53
CA ALA A 75 16.35 7.85 8.22
C ALA A 75 16.78 8.08 6.75
N ASP A 76 17.14 7.03 6.03
CA ASP A 76 17.54 7.06 4.63
C ASP A 76 16.50 6.46 3.66
N ALA A 77 15.29 6.20 4.15
CA ALA A 77 14.19 5.63 3.39
C ALA A 77 13.45 6.67 2.54
N SER A 78 12.97 6.24 1.39
CA SER A 78 12.07 7.01 0.52
C SER A 78 10.60 6.65 0.77
N ILE A 79 9.70 7.46 0.24
CA ILE A 79 8.26 7.20 0.22
C ILE A 79 7.68 7.53 -1.17
N TYR A 80 6.78 6.65 -1.64
CA TYR A 80 5.87 6.89 -2.77
C TYR A 80 4.44 6.87 -2.24
N GLU A 81 3.71 7.97 -2.46
CA GLU A 81 2.29 8.12 -2.09
C GLU A 81 1.48 8.45 -3.34
N PHE A 82 0.59 7.56 -3.74
CA PHE A 82 -0.35 7.85 -4.83
C PHE A 82 -1.47 8.77 -4.32
N TYR A 83 -2.03 9.62 -5.19
CA TYR A 83 -3.12 10.53 -4.79
C TYR A 83 -4.00 10.92 -5.99
N ALA A 84 -5.16 11.55 -5.73
CA ALA A 84 -5.94 12.20 -6.77
C ALA A 84 -5.52 13.66 -6.97
N THR A 85 -5.36 14.12 -8.21
CA THR A 85 -5.03 15.52 -8.55
C THR A 85 -5.94 16.54 -7.84
N MET A 86 -7.23 16.22 -7.69
CA MET A 86 -8.20 17.09 -7.01
C MET A 86 -7.92 17.30 -5.52
N LYS A 87 -7.15 16.40 -4.89
CA LYS A 87 -6.73 16.48 -3.49
C LYS A 87 -5.25 16.82 -3.31
N ALA A 88 -4.58 17.29 -4.37
CA ALA A 88 -3.16 17.63 -4.33
C ALA A 88 -2.79 18.48 -3.12
N ARG A 89 -3.54 19.55 -2.85
CA ARG A 89 -3.29 20.45 -1.72
C ARG A 89 -3.33 19.70 -0.38
N VAL A 90 -4.40 18.95 -0.11
CA VAL A 90 -4.58 18.20 1.15
C VAL A 90 -3.44 17.21 1.38
N PHE A 91 -3.05 16.47 0.33
CA PHE A 91 -1.96 15.51 0.40
C PHE A 91 -0.61 16.18 0.61
N TYR A 92 -0.28 17.22 -0.16
CA TYR A 92 1.02 17.90 -0.06
C TYR A 92 1.18 18.60 1.29
N ASP A 93 0.15 19.32 1.75
CA ASP A 93 0.16 19.99 3.04
C ASP A 93 0.42 18.97 4.17
N ALA A 94 -0.38 17.91 4.24
CA ALA A 94 -0.22 16.89 5.28
C ALA A 94 1.13 16.15 5.19
N PHE A 95 1.61 15.87 3.98
CA PHE A 95 2.88 15.18 3.76
C PHE A 95 4.06 16.03 4.24
N GLU A 96 4.07 17.32 3.90
CA GLU A 96 5.12 18.22 4.32
C GLU A 96 5.09 18.54 5.82
N ASP A 97 3.89 18.73 6.38
CA ASP A 97 3.69 19.05 7.80
C ASP A 97 3.96 17.85 8.72
N ALA A 98 3.72 16.63 8.25
CA ALA A 98 4.18 15.40 8.92
C ALA A 98 5.73 15.27 8.93
N GLY A 99 6.42 16.10 8.16
CA GLY A 99 7.87 16.21 8.16
C GLY A 99 8.55 15.42 7.03
N PHE A 100 7.87 15.20 5.92
CA PHE A 100 8.50 14.75 4.67
C PHE A 100 8.85 15.93 3.78
N LYS A 101 9.88 15.74 2.95
CA LYS A 101 10.21 16.60 1.82
C LYS A 101 9.57 15.99 0.58
N VAL A 102 8.83 16.80 -0.17
CA VAL A 102 8.46 16.46 -1.55
C VAL A 102 9.69 16.64 -2.45
N ALA A 103 10.12 15.58 -3.10
CA ALA A 103 11.29 15.60 -3.97
C ALA A 103 10.91 15.69 -5.44
N ALA A 104 9.86 14.98 -5.85
CA ALA A 104 9.30 15.05 -7.19
C ALA A 104 7.81 14.69 -7.16
N GLY A 105 7.04 15.33 -8.04
CA GLY A 105 5.74 14.80 -8.48
C GLY A 105 5.97 13.87 -9.67
N LEU A 106 5.56 12.62 -9.54
CA LEU A 106 5.60 11.63 -10.61
C LEU A 106 4.21 11.44 -11.20
N ILE A 107 4.16 11.02 -12.46
CA ILE A 107 2.94 10.76 -13.19
C ILE A 107 3.02 9.35 -13.78
N TRP A 108 2.16 8.46 -13.28
CA TRP A 108 1.85 7.23 -13.96
C TRP A 108 0.86 7.52 -15.09
N LYS A 109 1.34 7.47 -16.34
CA LYS A 109 0.51 7.54 -17.54
C LYS A 109 -0.09 6.17 -17.84
N LYS A 110 -1.40 6.15 -18.07
CA LYS A 110 -2.16 4.96 -18.53
C LYS A 110 -2.32 5.06 -20.06
N PRO A 111 -2.01 4.02 -20.83
CA PRO A 111 -2.06 4.07 -22.30
C PRO A 111 -3.44 4.44 -22.87
N ARG A 112 -4.51 4.12 -22.13
CA ARG A 112 -5.89 4.35 -22.55
C ARG A 112 -6.57 5.31 -21.59
N ALA A 113 -7.32 6.25 -22.17
CA ALA A 113 -8.19 7.12 -21.40
C ALA A 113 -9.44 6.36 -20.94
N PRO A 114 -9.83 6.49 -19.65
CA PRO A 114 -11.09 5.94 -19.19
C PRO A 114 -12.27 6.66 -19.83
N LEU A 115 -13.38 5.96 -20.00
CA LEU A 115 -14.64 6.57 -20.40
C LEU A 115 -15.21 7.33 -19.19
N MET A 116 -15.23 8.66 -19.26
CA MET A 116 -15.69 9.54 -18.17
C MET A 116 -16.60 10.64 -18.70
N ARG A 117 -17.47 11.21 -17.87
CA ARG A 117 -18.31 12.38 -18.21
C ARG A 117 -17.68 13.71 -17.75
N THR A 118 -16.36 13.80 -17.84
CA THR A 118 -15.56 15.00 -17.54
C THR A 118 -15.02 15.62 -18.83
N ASP A 119 -14.71 16.91 -18.84
CA ASP A 119 -14.10 17.57 -20.02
C ASP A 119 -12.75 16.94 -20.38
N TRP A 120 -11.92 16.69 -19.36
CA TRP A 120 -10.63 16.02 -19.48
C TRP A 120 -10.71 14.59 -18.94
N LYS A 121 -10.23 13.61 -19.70
CA LYS A 121 -10.18 12.20 -19.25
C LYS A 121 -8.88 11.96 -18.48
N PHE A 122 -8.99 11.40 -17.27
CA PHE A 122 -7.83 11.14 -16.43
C PHE A 122 -7.14 9.83 -16.83
N ASN A 123 -6.34 9.87 -17.90
CA ASN A 123 -5.47 8.76 -18.30
C ASN A 123 -4.13 8.76 -17.56
N MET A 124 -4.10 9.32 -16.34
CA MET A 124 -2.90 9.46 -15.54
C MET A 124 -3.25 9.43 -14.07
N GLU A 125 -2.26 9.11 -13.25
CA GLU A 125 -2.36 9.09 -11.79
C GLU A 125 -1.09 9.67 -11.19
N PRO A 126 -1.19 10.72 -10.36
CA PRO A 126 -0.03 11.36 -9.78
C PRO A 126 0.46 10.61 -8.52
N ILE A 127 1.76 10.71 -8.27
CA ILE A 127 2.45 10.08 -7.14
C ILE A 127 3.41 11.10 -6.55
N ILE A 128 3.38 11.28 -5.24
CA ILE A 128 4.39 12.04 -4.50
C ILE A 128 5.58 11.12 -4.26
N TYR A 129 6.77 11.54 -4.70
CA TYR A 129 8.03 10.93 -4.29
C TYR A 129 8.74 11.86 -3.30
N GLY A 130 9.18 11.31 -2.18
CA GLY A 130 9.83 12.07 -1.12
C GLY A 130 10.61 11.22 -0.14
N TRP A 131 11.09 11.88 0.92
CA TRP A 131 11.78 11.27 2.05
C TRP A 131 11.68 12.19 3.27
N ARG A 132 12.12 11.72 4.43
CA ARG A 132 12.02 12.50 5.68
C ARG A 132 12.86 13.78 5.63
N LYS A 133 12.34 14.91 6.13
CA LYS A 133 13.10 16.19 6.22
C LYS A 133 14.34 16.09 7.10
N ASP A 134 14.30 15.24 8.13
CA ASP A 134 15.41 14.96 9.06
C ASP A 134 16.31 13.80 8.57
N GLY A 135 16.15 13.38 7.32
CA GLY A 135 16.81 12.23 6.74
C GLY A 135 17.42 12.50 5.37
N LYS A 136 17.79 11.43 4.69
CA LYS A 136 18.19 11.42 3.28
C LYS A 136 17.37 10.37 2.54
N HIS A 137 17.68 10.15 1.27
CA HIS A 137 17.17 9.02 0.51
C HIS A 137 18.33 8.20 -0.04
N LYS A 138 18.08 6.92 -0.30
CA LYS A 138 18.93 6.09 -1.14
C LYS A 138 18.22 5.81 -2.46
N TRP A 139 18.88 6.16 -3.55
CA TRP A 139 18.42 5.91 -4.92
C TRP A 139 19.23 4.77 -5.54
N TYR A 140 18.53 3.80 -6.11
CA TYR A 140 19.11 2.62 -6.77
C TYR A 140 18.70 2.52 -8.25
N GLY A 141 17.87 3.45 -8.73
CA GLY A 141 17.57 3.58 -10.16
C GLY A 141 18.75 4.16 -10.94
N ASP A 142 18.67 4.11 -12.27
CA ASP A 142 19.62 4.81 -13.13
C ASP A 142 19.32 6.32 -13.24
N GLN A 143 20.15 7.04 -14.00
CA GLN A 143 19.96 8.49 -14.29
C GLN A 143 19.00 8.76 -15.47
N LYS A 144 18.33 7.73 -16.00
CA LYS A 144 17.43 7.83 -17.17
C LYS A 144 15.96 7.85 -16.77
N GLN A 145 15.64 7.64 -15.50
CA GLN A 145 14.27 7.67 -15.01
C GLN A 145 13.66 9.07 -15.20
N THR A 146 12.45 9.11 -15.74
CA THR A 146 11.69 10.34 -15.97
C THR A 146 10.53 10.43 -14.98
N ALA A 147 10.09 11.65 -14.67
CA ALA A 147 8.96 11.87 -13.77
C ALA A 147 7.62 11.37 -14.36
N VAL A 148 7.54 11.16 -15.68
CA VAL A 148 6.39 10.56 -16.36
C VAL A 148 6.79 9.21 -16.92
N PHE A 149 6.04 8.17 -16.60
CA PHE A 149 6.27 6.79 -17.08
C PHE A 149 4.95 6.08 -17.34
N GLU A 150 4.99 5.06 -18.18
CA GLU A 150 3.79 4.39 -18.70
C GLU A 150 3.70 2.93 -18.21
N PHE A 151 2.54 2.57 -17.66
CA PHE A 151 2.18 1.18 -17.33
C PHE A 151 0.69 0.97 -17.63
N ASP A 152 0.31 -0.24 -18.02
CA ASP A 152 -1.10 -0.60 -18.15
C ASP A 152 -1.82 -0.55 -16.81
N GLY A 153 -3.04 0.01 -16.79
CA GLY A 153 -3.93 -0.07 -15.64
C GLY A 153 -4.69 -1.39 -15.56
N ILE A 154 -5.26 -1.67 -14.39
CA ILE A 154 -6.19 -2.79 -14.20
C ILE A 154 -7.51 -2.46 -14.90
N LYS A 155 -7.98 -3.34 -15.80
CA LYS A 155 -9.19 -3.09 -16.61
C LYS A 155 -10.44 -3.54 -15.89
N ASN A 156 -10.37 -4.69 -15.22
CA ASN A 156 -11.49 -5.29 -14.51
C ASN A 156 -11.13 -5.46 -13.02
N SER A 157 -11.70 -4.61 -12.16
CA SER A 157 -11.43 -4.66 -10.72
C SER A 157 -11.87 -5.96 -10.05
N LYS A 158 -12.89 -6.66 -10.57
CA LYS A 158 -13.37 -7.94 -10.01
C LYS A 158 -12.40 -9.07 -10.32
N GLU A 159 -12.01 -9.22 -11.59
CA GLU A 159 -11.20 -10.35 -12.06
C GLU A 159 -9.70 -10.07 -11.91
N GLU A 160 -9.22 -8.98 -12.51
CA GLU A 160 -7.80 -8.60 -12.53
C GLU A 160 -7.40 -7.84 -11.26
N GLY A 161 -8.33 -7.09 -10.66
CA GLY A 161 -8.11 -6.30 -9.45
C GLY A 161 -8.37 -7.02 -8.13
N CYS A 162 -8.56 -8.35 -8.17
CA CYS A 162 -8.80 -9.17 -6.97
C CYS A 162 -9.97 -8.68 -6.10
N GLY A 163 -11.00 -8.09 -6.72
CA GLY A 163 -12.17 -7.59 -6.01
C GLY A 163 -11.98 -6.23 -5.31
N HIS A 164 -10.84 -5.55 -5.49
CA HIS A 164 -10.62 -4.22 -4.91
C HIS A 164 -10.88 -3.10 -5.93
N PRO A 165 -11.60 -2.01 -5.56
CA PRO A 165 -11.96 -0.93 -6.49
C PRO A 165 -10.79 -0.20 -7.16
N SER A 166 -9.66 -0.01 -6.46
CA SER A 166 -8.52 0.82 -6.90
C SER A 166 -7.18 0.06 -7.07
N SER A 167 -7.23 -1.24 -7.37
CA SER A 167 -6.01 -2.08 -7.49
C SER A 167 -4.93 -1.50 -8.39
N LYS A 168 -3.69 -1.46 -7.88
CA LYS A 168 -2.51 -1.07 -8.64
C LYS A 168 -1.88 -2.25 -9.38
N PRO A 169 -1.35 -2.08 -10.60
CA PRO A 169 -0.63 -3.13 -11.31
C PRO A 169 0.66 -3.52 -10.58
N VAL A 170 0.88 -4.83 -10.39
CA VAL A 170 2.12 -5.35 -9.76
C VAL A 170 3.40 -4.87 -10.47
N PRO A 171 3.48 -4.83 -11.82
CA PRO A 171 4.68 -4.34 -12.51
C PRO A 171 5.03 -2.88 -12.18
N LEU A 172 4.00 -2.01 -12.02
CA LEU A 172 4.19 -0.61 -11.63
C LEU A 172 4.79 -0.51 -10.22
N ILE A 173 4.21 -1.23 -9.26
CA ILE A 173 4.68 -1.22 -7.88
C ILE A 173 6.11 -1.79 -7.78
N ALA A 174 6.38 -2.92 -8.48
CA ALA A 174 7.71 -3.50 -8.56
C ALA A 174 8.74 -2.54 -9.17
N TYR A 175 8.35 -1.77 -10.18
CA TYR A 175 9.17 -0.71 -10.77
C TYR A 175 9.50 0.38 -9.77
N LEU A 176 8.55 0.91 -9.01
CA LEU A 176 8.84 1.94 -8.00
C LEU A 176 9.73 1.40 -6.86
N ILE A 177 9.49 0.18 -6.40
CA ILE A 177 10.24 -0.42 -5.30
C ILE A 177 11.71 -0.62 -5.66
N LYS A 178 12.02 -1.09 -6.88
CA LYS A 178 13.41 -1.33 -7.33
C LYS A 178 14.26 -0.06 -7.32
N GLN A 179 13.63 1.11 -7.41
CA GLN A 179 14.31 2.39 -7.61
C GLN A 179 14.79 2.95 -6.27
N SER A 180 14.18 2.50 -5.18
CA SER A 180 14.46 2.97 -3.81
C SER A 180 14.86 1.85 -2.85
N THR A 181 15.06 0.62 -3.31
CA THR A 181 15.44 -0.52 -2.44
C THR A 181 16.43 -1.51 -3.06
N GLN A 182 17.14 -2.25 -2.21
CA GLN A 182 17.90 -3.45 -2.57
C GLN A 182 17.15 -4.73 -2.20
N THR A 183 17.65 -5.89 -2.64
CA THR A 183 17.16 -7.20 -2.18
C THR A 183 17.13 -7.26 -0.65
N ASN A 184 16.12 -7.94 -0.09
CA ASN A 184 15.84 -8.07 1.34
C ASN A 184 15.46 -6.77 2.07
N SER A 185 15.37 -5.63 1.38
CA SER A 185 14.82 -4.40 1.97
C SER A 185 13.35 -4.61 2.38
N VAL A 186 12.96 -3.95 3.47
CA VAL A 186 11.59 -3.97 3.99
C VAL A 186 10.81 -2.80 3.40
N VAL A 187 9.69 -3.11 2.77
CA VAL A 187 8.75 -2.16 2.16
C VAL A 187 7.46 -2.16 2.99
N LEU A 188 7.04 -0.97 3.43
CA LEU A 188 5.77 -0.75 4.09
C LEU A 188 4.71 -0.30 3.09
N ASP A 189 3.53 -0.90 3.20
CA ASP A 189 2.30 -0.40 2.58
C ASP A 189 1.24 -0.22 3.66
N GLY A 190 0.82 1.02 3.92
CA GLY A 190 -0.20 1.32 4.93
C GLY A 190 -1.63 1.10 4.46
N PHE A 191 -1.83 0.81 3.18
CA PHE A 191 -3.14 0.63 2.56
C PHE A 191 -3.05 -0.52 1.57
N LEU A 192 -2.77 -1.71 2.10
CA LEU A 192 -2.35 -2.87 1.32
C LEU A 192 -3.40 -3.25 0.26
N GLY A 193 -4.69 -3.06 0.53
CA GLY A 193 -5.78 -3.24 -0.43
C GLY A 193 -5.76 -4.62 -1.07
N SER A 194 -5.68 -4.68 -2.40
CA SER A 194 -5.57 -5.95 -3.13
C SER A 194 -4.23 -6.67 -2.93
N ALA A 195 -3.28 -6.11 -2.20
CA ALA A 195 -1.95 -6.66 -1.92
C ALA A 195 -0.99 -6.70 -3.11
N SER A 196 -1.06 -5.68 -3.98
CA SER A 196 -0.10 -5.55 -5.09
C SER A 196 1.34 -5.32 -4.61
N THR A 197 1.53 -4.58 -3.52
CA THR A 197 2.85 -4.37 -2.89
C THR A 197 3.44 -5.67 -2.34
N LEU A 198 2.61 -6.53 -1.73
CA LEU A 198 3.02 -7.85 -1.26
C LEU A 198 3.57 -8.71 -2.40
N ILE A 199 2.79 -8.86 -3.47
CA ILE A 199 3.19 -9.68 -4.62
C ILE A 199 4.37 -9.07 -5.37
N ALA A 200 4.43 -7.75 -5.50
CA ALA A 200 5.58 -7.06 -6.08
C ALA A 200 6.86 -7.37 -5.29
N CYS A 201 6.81 -7.24 -3.96
CA CYS A 201 7.94 -7.55 -3.08
C CYS A 201 8.39 -9.00 -3.22
N GLU A 202 7.44 -9.94 -3.24
CA GLU A 202 7.78 -11.36 -3.34
C GLU A 202 8.50 -11.66 -4.67
N GLN A 203 7.98 -11.17 -5.80
CA GLN A 203 8.58 -11.36 -7.14
C GLN A 203 10.01 -10.81 -7.27
N ILE A 204 10.34 -9.75 -6.52
CA ILE A 204 11.63 -9.03 -6.67
C ILE A 204 12.55 -9.23 -5.47
N GLY A 205 12.23 -10.16 -4.56
CA GLY A 205 13.08 -10.48 -3.40
C GLY A 205 13.16 -9.36 -2.36
N ARG A 206 12.05 -8.68 -2.08
CA ARG A 206 11.88 -7.69 -0.99
C ARG A 206 10.94 -8.27 0.07
N VAL A 207 10.94 -7.66 1.26
CA VAL A 207 10.02 -8.02 2.34
C VAL A 207 8.89 -6.99 2.37
N CYS A 208 7.64 -7.43 2.47
CA CYS A 208 6.47 -6.55 2.53
C CYS A 208 5.87 -6.60 3.93
N PHE A 209 5.75 -5.44 4.56
CA PHE A 209 4.98 -5.23 5.77
C PHE A 209 3.74 -4.41 5.41
N GLY A 210 2.54 -4.96 5.63
CA GLY A 210 1.30 -4.36 5.14
C GLY A 210 0.26 -4.11 6.23
N VAL A 211 -0.43 -2.97 6.16
CA VAL A 211 -1.63 -2.68 6.96
C VAL A 211 -2.83 -2.67 6.03
N GLU A 212 -3.91 -3.32 6.44
CA GLU A 212 -5.20 -3.26 5.76
C GLU A 212 -6.32 -3.20 6.79
N LEU A 213 -7.29 -2.32 6.58
CA LEU A 213 -8.35 -2.07 7.55
C LEU A 213 -9.49 -3.09 7.44
N GLU A 214 -9.80 -3.55 6.22
CA GLU A 214 -10.91 -4.45 5.98
C GLU A 214 -10.45 -5.93 5.97
N PRO A 215 -10.99 -6.79 6.85
CA PRO A 215 -10.61 -8.21 6.92
C PRO A 215 -10.69 -8.95 5.59
N LYS A 216 -11.67 -8.64 4.74
CA LYS A 216 -11.84 -9.24 3.42
C LYS A 216 -10.60 -9.05 2.52
N PHE A 217 -9.90 -7.93 2.64
CA PHE A 217 -8.72 -7.63 1.84
C PHE A 217 -7.44 -8.22 2.45
N ILE A 218 -7.41 -8.44 3.77
CA ILE A 218 -6.43 -9.33 4.40
C ILE A 218 -6.54 -10.74 3.83
N ASP A 219 -7.76 -11.27 3.69
CA ASP A 219 -7.97 -12.61 3.10
C ASP A 219 -7.50 -12.66 1.64
N VAL A 220 -7.75 -11.60 0.87
CA VAL A 220 -7.22 -11.45 -0.50
C VAL A 220 -5.69 -11.52 -0.48
N ALA A 221 -5.02 -10.81 0.41
CA ALA A 221 -3.56 -10.82 0.53
C ALA A 221 -3.02 -12.22 0.83
N VAL A 222 -3.60 -12.93 1.81
CA VAL A 222 -3.20 -14.31 2.16
C VAL A 222 -3.41 -15.27 0.99
N LYS A 223 -4.58 -15.21 0.33
CA LYS A 223 -4.89 -16.06 -0.85
C LYS A 223 -3.94 -15.79 -2.02
N ARG A 224 -3.62 -14.52 -2.29
CA ARG A 224 -2.69 -14.15 -3.36
C ARG A 224 -1.28 -14.69 -3.09
N TYR A 225 -0.81 -14.61 -1.84
CA TYR A 225 0.47 -15.19 -1.43
C TYR A 225 0.47 -16.71 -1.62
N MET A 226 -0.51 -17.41 -1.08
CA MET A 226 -0.62 -18.87 -1.22
C MET A 226 -0.64 -19.31 -2.69
N LYS A 227 -1.43 -18.63 -3.52
CA LYS A 227 -1.48 -18.90 -4.97
C LYS A 227 -0.13 -18.69 -5.66
N PHE A 228 0.69 -17.75 -5.19
CA PHE A 228 2.04 -17.55 -5.70
C PHE A 228 2.99 -18.69 -5.32
N HIS A 229 2.70 -19.42 -4.25
CA HIS A 229 3.48 -20.55 -3.73
C HIS A 229 2.79 -21.91 -3.93
N ASP A 230 2.04 -22.09 -5.02
CA ASP A 230 1.34 -23.35 -5.35
C ASP A 230 0.41 -23.86 -4.24
N ASP A 231 -0.30 -22.94 -3.57
CA ASP A 231 -1.24 -23.20 -2.48
C ASP A 231 -0.62 -23.86 -1.22
N LYS A 232 0.71 -23.75 -1.09
CA LYS A 232 1.45 -24.13 0.13
C LYS A 232 1.09 -23.23 1.30
N THR A 233 1.18 -23.79 2.51
CA THR A 233 0.69 -23.15 3.75
C THR A 233 1.65 -23.28 4.94
N GLU A 234 2.78 -23.93 4.74
CA GLU A 234 3.77 -24.25 5.77
C GLU A 234 4.35 -23.00 6.43
N ASP A 235 4.44 -21.91 5.68
CA ASP A 235 4.96 -20.61 6.09
C ASP A 235 3.87 -19.54 6.26
N VAL A 236 2.60 -19.97 6.27
CA VAL A 236 1.42 -19.10 6.47
C VAL A 236 0.93 -19.25 7.90
N LEU A 237 1.15 -18.22 8.70
CA LEU A 237 0.90 -18.23 10.14
C LEU A 237 -0.01 -17.05 10.54
N LEU A 238 -1.03 -17.33 11.34
CA LEU A 238 -1.83 -16.31 12.01
C LEU A 238 -1.24 -16.05 13.39
N ILE A 239 -1.03 -14.77 13.72
CA ILE A 239 -0.77 -14.34 15.08
C ILE A 239 -2.02 -13.63 15.58
N ARG A 240 -2.59 -14.12 16.68
CA ARG A 240 -3.78 -13.56 17.34
C ARG A 240 -3.61 -13.72 18.85
N ASP A 241 -3.81 -12.63 19.59
CA ASP A 241 -3.67 -12.59 21.07
C ASP A 241 -2.33 -13.15 21.58
N GLY A 242 -1.24 -12.83 20.89
CA GLY A 242 0.11 -13.30 21.23
C GLY A 242 0.37 -14.78 20.93
N LYS A 243 -0.62 -15.52 20.43
CA LYS A 243 -0.49 -16.93 20.04
C LYS A 243 -0.32 -17.06 18.53
N GLN A 244 0.45 -18.06 18.13
CA GLN A 244 0.69 -18.38 16.74
C GLN A 244 -0.10 -19.63 16.34
N TYR A 245 -0.73 -19.57 15.18
CA TYR A 245 -1.55 -20.63 14.61
C TYR A 245 -1.09 -20.90 13.17
N SER A 246 -0.97 -22.17 12.80
CA SER A 246 -0.86 -22.56 11.39
C SER A 246 -2.10 -22.14 10.62
N PHE A 247 -1.99 -22.00 9.29
CA PHE A 247 -3.12 -21.69 8.43
C PHE A 247 -4.32 -22.62 8.68
N LYS A 248 -4.09 -23.94 8.77
CA LYS A 248 -5.17 -24.92 9.01
C LYS A 248 -5.88 -24.70 10.36
N GLN A 249 -5.14 -24.38 11.41
CA GLN A 249 -5.72 -24.05 12.72
C GLN A 249 -6.51 -22.74 12.65
N ALA A 250 -5.96 -21.72 11.99
CA ALA A 250 -6.63 -20.44 11.82
C ALA A 250 -7.98 -20.58 11.09
N ILE A 251 -8.02 -21.32 9.98
CA ILE A 251 -9.26 -21.57 9.24
C ILE A 251 -10.28 -22.34 10.07
N LYS A 252 -9.84 -23.33 10.86
CA LYS A 252 -10.74 -24.07 11.75
C LYS A 252 -11.38 -23.14 12.78
N MET A 253 -10.57 -22.30 13.44
CA MET A 253 -11.05 -21.34 14.44
C MET A 253 -12.01 -20.30 13.85
N MET A 254 -11.78 -19.84 12.62
CA MET A 254 -12.66 -18.86 11.97
C MET A 254 -14.02 -19.45 11.63
N LYS A 255 -14.06 -20.70 11.15
CA LYS A 255 -15.34 -21.39 10.90
C LYS A 255 -16.15 -21.61 12.16
N GLU A 256 -15.50 -22.04 13.24
CA GLU A 256 -16.15 -22.25 14.54
C GLU A 256 -16.73 -20.93 15.10
N ALA A 257 -16.13 -19.78 14.80
CA ALA A 257 -16.62 -18.47 15.22
C ALA A 257 -17.75 -17.91 14.34
N ASP A 258 -17.86 -18.33 13.08
CA ASP A 258 -18.94 -17.91 12.17
C ASP A 258 -20.23 -18.74 12.37
N ASP A 259 -20.11 -19.92 13.01
CA ASP A 259 -21.21 -20.82 13.34
C ASP A 259 -21.87 -20.51 14.71
N GLU A 260 -21.32 -19.57 15.49
CA GLU A 260 -21.84 -19.06 16.79
C GLU A 260 -22.57 -17.71 16.65
#